data_AF-A0A9D1VHV7-F1
#
_entry.id   AF-A0A9D1VHV7-F1
#
_cell.length_a   1.000
_cell.length_b   1.000
_cell.length_c   1.000
_cell.angle_alpha   90.00
_cell.angle_beta   90.00
_cell.angle_gamma   90.00
#
_symmetry.space_group_name_H-M   'P 1'
#
loop_
_entity.id
_entity.type
_entity.pdbx_description
1 polymer ?
#
loop_
_entity_poly.entity_id
_entity_poly.type
_entity_poly.pdbx_seq_one_letter_code
_entity_poly.pdbx_strand_id
1 'polypeptide(L)' 'MKVIIVGCTHAGTITATQILQNHPETKVTIYERNDNVSFLSCGIAVYLSGDV' A
#
# COMPACT_ATOMS: atom_id res chain seq x y z
N MET A 1 10.21 -8.84 15.12
CA MET A 1 10.03 -7.40 15.45
C MET A 1 8.57 -6.99 15.24
N LYS A 2 8.06 -5.90 15.83
CA LYS A 2 6.72 -5.34 15.53
C LYS A 2 6.89 -4.01 14.79
N VAL A 3 6.20 -3.83 13.68
CA VAL A 3 6.24 -2.60 12.87
C VAL A 3 4.82 -2.11 12.62
N ILE A 4 4.61 -0.81 12.80
CA ILE A 4 3.35 -0.14 12.50
C ILE A 4 3.57 0.81 11.32
N ILE A 5 2.70 0.73 10.32
CA ILE A 5 2.67 1.64 9.16
C ILE A 5 1.38 2.45 9.23
N VAL A 6 1.48 3.77 9.14
CA VAL A 6 0.33 4.68 9.08
C VAL A 6 0.25 5.27 7.67
N GLY A 7 -0.81 4.92 6.94
CA GLY A 7 -0.99 5.22 5.52
C GLY A 7 -0.47 4.10 4.60
N CYS A 8 -1.29 3.69 3.63
CA CYS A 8 -1.04 2.54 2.76
C CYS A 8 -1.54 2.74 1.32
N THR A 9 -1.07 3.81 0.66
CA THR A 9 -1.27 3.97 -0.78
C THR A 9 -0.12 3.32 -1.55
N HIS A 10 0.94 4.04 -1.94
CA HIS A 10 2.07 3.44 -2.67
C HIS A 10 3.22 3.09 -1.73
N ALA A 11 3.72 4.08 -1.00
CA ALA A 11 4.85 3.91 -0.10
C ALA A 11 4.56 2.85 0.98
N GLY A 12 3.42 2.93 1.66
CA GLY A 12 3.05 1.96 2.70
C GLY A 12 2.97 0.53 2.18
N THR A 13 2.40 0.32 1.00
CA THR A 13 2.31 -1.01 0.35
C THR A 13 3.69 -1.56 0.00
N ILE A 14 4.55 -0.75 -0.62
CA ILE A 14 5.92 -1.16 -0.97
C ILE A 14 6.71 -1.48 0.29
N THR A 15 6.65 -0.64 1.31
CA THR A 15 7.33 -0.85 2.59
C THR A 15 6.85 -2.14 3.27
N ALA A 16 5.54 -2.36 3.37
CA ALA A 16 4.99 -3.58 3.97
C ALA A 16 5.46 -4.83 3.22
N THR A 17 5.42 -4.79 1.89
CA THR A 17 5.82 -5.91 1.03
C THR A 17 7.31 -6.22 1.21
N GLN A 18 8.16 -5.20 1.17
CA GLN A 18 9.61 -5.36 1.35
C GLN A 18 9.99 -5.87 2.76
N ILE A 19 9.29 -5.41 3.80
CA ILE A 19 9.49 -5.92 5.15
C ILE A 19 9.13 -7.41 5.23
N LEU A 20 7.96 -7.80 4.72
CA LEU A 20 7.50 -9.18 4.79
C LEU A 20 8.33 -10.13 3.91
N GLN A 21 8.92 -9.63 2.83
CA GLN A 21 9.84 -10.40 1.97
C GLN A 21 11.20 -10.63 2.64
N ASN A 22 11.80 -9.60 3.23
CA ASN A 22 13.16 -9.67 3.76
C ASN A 22 13.23 -10.09 5.25
N HIS A 23 12.14 -9.89 6.00
CA HIS A 23 12.01 -10.19 7.42
C HIS A 23 10.65 -10.84 7.72
N PRO A 24 10.40 -12.08 7.24
CA PRO A 24 9.08 -12.72 7.26
C PRO A 24 8.51 -12.96 8.67
N GLU A 25 9.34 -12.95 9.71
CA GLU A 25 8.93 -13.03 11.12
C GLU A 25 8.40 -11.70 11.69
N THR A 26 8.51 -10.61 10.94
CA THR A 26 8.05 -9.29 11.37
C THR A 26 6.54 -9.22 11.39
N LYS A 27 5.97 -8.84 12.54
CA LYS A 27 4.53 -8.56 12.67
C LYS A 27 4.28 -7.12 12.22
N VAL A 28 3.72 -6.97 11.02
CA VAL A 28 3.35 -5.67 10.45
C VAL A 28 1.86 -5.41 10.72
N THR A 29 1.54 -4.22 11.22
CA THR A 29 0.16 -3.72 11.35
C THR A 29 0.04 -2.41 10.60
N ILE A 30 -0.97 -2.28 9.76
CA ILE A 30 -1.19 -1.12 8.91
C ILE A 30 -2.47 -0.42 9.35
N TYR A 31 -2.40 0.89 9.54
CA TYR A 31 -3.57 1.74 9.73
C TYR A 31 -3.72 2.63 8.50
N GLU A 32 -4.79 2.41 7.74
CA GLU A 32 -5.22 3.26 6.65
C GLU A 32 -6.56 3.89 7.04
N ARG A 33 -6.74 5.17 6.70
CA ARG A 33 -8.00 5.88 6.96
C ARG A 33 -9.09 5.37 6.02
N ASN A 34 -8.71 5.11 4.78
CA ASN A 34 -9.63 4.67 3.73
C ASN A 34 -9.95 3.17 3.87
N ASP A 35 -11.04 2.75 3.23
CA ASP A 35 -11.44 1.35 3.12
C ASP A 35 -10.72 0.58 2.00
N ASN A 36 -9.79 1.27 1.32
CA ASN A 36 -8.98 0.74 0.23
C ASN A 36 -7.51 1.13 0.40
N VAL A 37 -6.65 0.38 -0.27
CA VAL A 37 -5.19 0.57 -0.30
C VAL A 37 -4.71 0.47 -1.74
N SER A 38 -3.50 0.98 -2.02
CA SER A 38 -2.83 0.82 -3.33
C SER A 38 -3.56 1.40 -4.55
N PHE A 39 -4.50 2.33 -4.35
CA PHE A 39 -5.17 3.00 -5.46
C PHE A 39 -4.18 3.82 -6.31
N LEU A 40 -4.24 3.65 -7.64
CA LEU A 40 -3.42 4.40 -8.59
C LEU A 40 -4.13 5.69 -9.01
N SER A 41 -4.00 6.75 -8.19
CA SER A 41 -4.59 8.06 -8.53
C SER A 41 -4.06 8.64 -9.84
N CYS A 42 -2.81 8.33 -10.22
CA CYS A 42 -2.26 8.71 -11.52
C CYS A 42 -3.00 8.05 -12.71
N GLY A 43 -3.68 6.92 -12.48
CA GLY A 43 -4.48 6.22 -13.48
C GLY A 43 -5.89 6.76 -13.67
N ILE A 44 -6.34 7.74 -12.87
CA ILE A 44 -7.72 8.25 -12.96
C ILE A 44 -8.03 8.79 -14.37
N ALA A 45 -7.12 9.57 -14.94
CA ALA A 45 -7.36 10.20 -16.24
C ALA A 45 -7.56 9.16 -17.35
N VAL A 46 -6.69 8.16 -17.43
CA VAL A 46 -6.78 7.08 -18.43
C VAL A 46 -7.99 6.18 -18.20
N TYR A 47 -8.38 5.95 -16.94
CA TYR A 47 -9.60 5.23 -16.60
C TYR A 47 -10.86 5.93 -17.09
N LEU A 48 -10.96 7.23 -16.86
CA LEU A 48 -12.13 8.01 -17.29
C LEU A 48 -12.20 8.20 -18.81
N SER A 49 -11.05 8.17 -19.50
CA SER A 49 -10.99 8.18 -20.97
C SER A 49 -11.39 6.83 -21.60
N GLY A 50 -11.50 5.75 -20.82
CA GLY A 50 -11.76 4.41 -21.33
C GLY A 50 -10.55 3.75 -21.98
N ASP A 51 -9.35 4.25 -21.70
CA ASP A 51 -8.08 3.79 -22.28
C ASP A 51 -7.41 2.68 -21.44
N VAL A 52 -8.17 2.03 -20.56
CA VAL A 52 -7.74 0.93 -19.66
C VAL A 52 -8.75 -0.19 -19.59
#